data_AF-A0ABD1VQ72-F1
#
_entry.id   AF-A0ABD1VQ72-F1
#
_cell.length_a   1.000
_cell.length_b   1.000
_cell.length_c   1.000
_cell.angle_alpha   90.00
_cell.angle_beta   90.00
_cell.angle_gamma   90.00
#
_symmetry.space_group_name_H-M   'P 1'
#
loop_
_entity.id
_entity.type
_entity.pdbx_description
1 polymer ?
#
loop_
_entity_poly.entity_id
_entity_poly.type
_entity_poly.pdbx_seq_one_letter_code
_entity_poly.pdbx_strand_id
1 'polypeptide(L)'
;MIDNLVSAMRTLHRALIRYGIQDVNVTTAHSLGILESSQPSSLAKFRPNWDKGDLDIMLQFLHQTKSPFMVNPYPYFGYSPEQANFALFKPNSGLHDKYTKQTYTNMFDLLIDAVHISMKKLGYGDVEIIVGETGWAFAGETFEPKC
;
A
#
# COMPACT_ATOMS: atom_id res chain seq x y z
N MET A 1 10.11 4.22 11.79
CA MET A 1 9.68 5.14 10.73
C MET A 1 10.14 6.54 11.19
N ILE A 2 10.08 7.58 10.34
CA ILE A 2 10.78 8.84 10.63
C ILE A 2 9.93 9.70 11.59
N ASP A 3 10.43 9.94 12.80
CA ASP A 3 9.75 10.64 13.91
C ASP A 3 9.14 12.02 13.54
N ASN A 4 9.58 12.63 12.44
CA ASN A 4 9.16 13.97 12.00
C ASN A 4 8.23 13.99 10.78
N LEU A 5 7.90 12.84 10.18
CA LEU A 5 7.16 12.80 8.92
C LEU A 5 5.77 13.45 9.04
N VAL A 6 4.95 13.01 10.00
CA VAL A 6 3.59 13.55 10.16
C VAL A 6 3.63 15.02 10.59
N SER A 7 4.62 15.42 11.39
CA SER A 7 4.82 16.83 11.76
C SER A 7 5.13 17.71 10.55
N ALA A 8 5.93 17.22 9.59
CA ALA A 8 6.19 17.90 8.33
C ALA A 8 4.92 17.99 7.46
N MET A 9 4.17 16.89 7.32
CA MET A 9 2.90 16.85 6.58
C MET A 9 1.88 17.87 7.12
N ARG A 10 1.70 17.91 8.45
CA ARG A 10 0.83 18.89 9.13
C ARG A 10 1.29 20.33 8.90
N THR A 11 2.59 20.58 8.84
CA THR A 11 3.13 21.91 8.60
C THR A 11 2.89 22.36 7.16
N LEU A 12 3.12 21.47 6.19
CA LEU A 12 2.83 21.74 4.78
C LEU A 12 1.34 21.98 4.54
N HIS A 13 0.47 21.13 5.10
CA HIS A 13 -0.98 21.27 4.96
C HIS A 13 -1.49 22.60 5.55
N ARG A 14 -0.99 23.02 6.73
CA ARG A 14 -1.32 24.33 7.31
C ARG A 14 -0.87 25.49 6.44
N ALA A 15 0.29 25.38 5.78
CA ALA A 15 0.76 26.40 4.86
C ALA A 15 -0.17 26.51 3.64
N LEU A 16 -0.56 25.39 3.02
CA LEU A 16 -1.49 25.37 1.89
C LEU A 16 -2.82 26.07 2.24
N ILE A 17 -3.43 25.70 3.38
CA ILE A 17 -4.65 26.36 3.87
C ILE A 17 -4.46 27.86 4.06
N ARG A 18 -3.34 28.28 4.66
CA ARG A 18 -3.04 29.71 4.91
C ARG A 18 -2.96 30.53 3.62
N TYR A 19 -2.50 29.93 2.52
CA TYR A 19 -2.43 30.57 1.20
C TYR A 19 -3.69 30.34 0.35
N GLY A 20 -4.75 29.74 0.89
CA GLY A 20 -6.00 29.50 0.18
C GLY A 20 -5.94 28.37 -0.85
N ILE A 21 -4.91 27.53 -0.81
CA ILE A 21 -4.76 26.36 -1.70
C ILE A 21 -5.46 25.18 -1.03
N GLN A 22 -6.58 24.73 -1.60
CA GLN A 22 -7.44 23.69 -1.00
C GLN A 22 -7.56 22.43 -1.86
N ASP A 23 -7.05 22.47 -3.09
CA ASP A 23 -7.09 21.41 -4.10
C ASP A 23 -5.81 20.56 -4.15
N VAL A 24 -4.85 20.85 -3.27
CA VAL A 24 -3.59 20.10 -3.15
C VAL A 24 -3.59 19.27 -1.87
N ASN A 25 -3.61 17.95 -2.03
CA ASN A 25 -3.55 17.00 -0.92
C ASN A 25 -2.10 16.77 -0.46
N VAL A 26 -1.93 16.49 0.83
CA VAL A 26 -0.61 16.17 1.41
C VAL A 26 -0.58 14.71 1.81
N THR A 27 0.32 13.94 1.22
CA THR A 27 0.51 12.52 1.51
C THR A 27 1.99 12.14 1.49
N THR A 28 2.31 10.86 1.68
CA THR A 28 3.66 10.30 1.59
C THR A 28 3.60 8.88 1.03
N ALA A 29 4.60 8.52 0.22
CA ALA A 29 4.69 7.22 -0.43
C ALA A 29 5.21 6.16 0.55
N HIS A 30 4.65 4.95 0.46
CA HIS A 30 5.09 3.80 1.25
C HIS A 30 5.41 2.61 0.37
N SER A 31 6.55 1.97 0.61
CA SER A 31 6.75 0.61 0.13
C SER A 31 5.80 -0.34 0.85
N LEU A 32 5.43 -1.45 0.21
CA LEU A 32 4.63 -2.48 0.86
C LEU A 32 5.37 -3.27 1.95
N GLY A 33 6.63 -2.91 2.24
CA GLY A 33 7.35 -3.37 3.42
C GLY A 33 6.68 -2.98 4.74
N ILE A 34 5.70 -2.06 4.73
CA ILE A 34 4.84 -1.76 5.87
C ILE A 34 3.91 -2.89 6.30
N LEU A 35 3.66 -3.87 5.41
CA LEU A 35 2.84 -5.04 5.70
C LEU A 35 3.69 -6.12 6.40
N GLU A 36 3.09 -6.79 7.38
CA GLU A 36 3.65 -8.02 7.97
C GLU A 36 3.46 -9.22 7.04
N SER A 37 2.28 -9.31 6.43
CA SER A 37 1.94 -10.27 5.39
C SER A 37 0.86 -9.68 4.49
N SER A 38 0.88 -10.04 3.21
CA SER A 38 -0.17 -9.74 2.23
C SER A 38 -1.01 -10.96 1.83
N GLN A 39 -0.63 -12.18 2.24
CA GLN A 39 -1.31 -13.42 1.86
C GLN A 39 -1.72 -14.26 3.08
N PRO A 40 -3.02 -14.62 3.23
CA PRO A 40 -4.15 -14.10 2.46
C PRO A 40 -4.46 -12.63 2.81
N SER A 41 -4.93 -11.82 1.85
CA SER A 41 -5.19 -10.39 2.04
C SER A 41 -6.16 -10.10 3.18
N SER A 42 -7.16 -10.94 3.39
CA SER A 42 -8.08 -10.84 4.54
C SER A 42 -7.41 -10.87 5.92
N LEU A 43 -6.24 -11.51 6.03
CA LEU A 43 -5.47 -11.56 7.28
C LEU A 43 -4.36 -10.50 7.32
N ALA A 44 -4.15 -9.73 6.26
CA ALA A 44 -3.13 -8.71 6.18
C ALA A 44 -3.24 -7.70 7.33
N LYS A 45 -2.07 -7.29 7.83
CA LYS A 45 -1.92 -6.27 8.86
C LYS A 45 -0.61 -5.53 8.62
N PHE A 46 -0.55 -4.29 9.08
CA PHE A 46 0.70 -3.57 9.18
C PHE A 46 1.63 -4.24 10.19
N ARG A 47 2.94 -4.03 10.02
CA ARG A 47 3.94 -4.57 10.95
C ARG A 47 3.69 -4.08 12.38
N PRO A 48 3.89 -4.95 13.38
CA PRO A 48 3.82 -4.57 14.78
C PRO A 48 4.76 -3.40 15.07
N ASN A 49 4.32 -2.49 15.94
CA ASN A 49 4.98 -1.24 16.33
C ASN A 49 4.90 -0.11 15.28
N TRP A 50 4.56 -0.43 14.02
CA TRP A 50 4.27 0.61 13.02
C TRP A 50 2.77 0.91 13.01
N ASP A 51 1.97 -0.14 13.16
CA ASP A 51 0.52 -0.14 13.27
C ASP A 51 -0.02 0.76 14.40
N LYS A 52 0.62 0.74 15.58
CA LYS A 52 0.27 1.57 16.74
C LYS A 52 1.14 2.81 16.91
N GLY A 53 2.06 3.03 15.96
CA GLY A 53 2.99 4.14 15.96
C GLY A 53 2.67 5.10 14.84
N ASP A 54 3.64 5.30 13.96
CA ASP A 54 3.59 6.32 12.92
C ASP A 54 2.46 6.12 11.90
N LEU A 55 2.06 4.88 11.59
CA LEU A 55 0.99 4.62 10.59
C LEU A 55 -0.38 5.05 11.11
N ASP A 56 -0.71 4.79 12.38
CA ASP A 56 -1.99 5.22 12.97
C ASP A 56 -2.09 6.75 12.98
N ILE A 57 -1.05 7.43 13.46
CA ILE A 57 -0.98 8.90 13.53
C ILE A 57 -1.09 9.52 12.13
N MET A 58 -0.48 8.88 11.13
CA MET A 58 -0.53 9.33 9.74
C MET A 58 -1.88 9.07 9.08
N LEU A 59 -2.46 7.88 9.25
CA LEU A 59 -3.79 7.56 8.71
C LEU A 59 -4.86 8.47 9.33
N GLN A 60 -4.74 8.80 10.61
CA GLN A 60 -5.59 9.81 11.24
C GLN A 60 -5.47 11.18 10.57
N PHE A 61 -4.25 11.63 10.27
CA PHE A 61 -4.03 12.90 9.56
C PHE A 61 -4.64 12.87 8.15
N LEU A 62 -4.43 11.77 7.41
CA LEU A 62 -4.96 11.61 6.06
C LEU A 62 -6.49 11.59 6.06
N HIS A 63 -7.11 10.86 6.99
CA HIS A 63 -8.56 10.84 7.19
C HIS A 63 -9.13 12.24 7.49
N GLN A 64 -8.53 12.97 8.43
CA GLN A 64 -8.97 14.33 8.80
C GLN A 64 -8.84 15.35 7.66
N THR A 65 -7.82 15.19 6.82
CA THR A 65 -7.53 16.11 5.71
C THR A 65 -8.11 15.64 4.37
N LYS A 66 -8.81 14.49 4.34
CA LYS A 66 -9.30 13.84 3.12
C LYS A 66 -8.20 13.62 2.07
N SER A 67 -6.98 13.36 2.55
CA SER A 67 -5.83 13.05 1.70
C SER A 67 -5.70 11.53 1.55
N PRO A 68 -5.25 11.03 0.38
CA PRO A 68 -5.12 9.60 0.16
C PRO A 68 -3.86 9.01 0.82
N PHE A 69 -3.87 7.71 1.06
CA PHE A 69 -2.71 6.92 1.46
C PHE A 69 -1.98 6.42 0.21
N MET A 70 -0.75 6.91 -0.02
CA MET A 70 0.04 6.55 -1.19
C MET A 70 0.90 5.31 -0.92
N VAL A 71 0.81 4.32 -1.80
CA VAL A 71 1.59 3.07 -1.73
C VAL A 71 2.25 2.74 -3.06
N ASN A 72 3.35 1.98 -2.97
CA ASN A 72 4.15 1.55 -4.11
C ASN A 72 4.08 0.01 -4.25
N PRO A 73 2.98 -0.53 -4.81
CA PRO A 73 2.81 -1.96 -5.05
C PRO A 73 3.68 -2.42 -6.23
N TYR A 74 4.69 -3.24 -5.95
CA TYR A 74 5.53 -3.87 -6.97
C TYR A 74 5.33 -5.39 -6.96
N PRO A 75 4.44 -5.94 -7.81
CA PRO A 75 4.34 -7.40 -8.02
C PRO A 75 5.69 -8.05 -8.38
N TYR A 76 6.58 -7.28 -9.02
CA TYR A 76 7.93 -7.68 -9.38
C TYR A 76 8.69 -8.36 -8.21
N PHE A 77 8.64 -7.79 -7.01
CA PHE A 77 9.36 -8.35 -5.84
C PHE A 77 8.74 -9.63 -5.28
N GLY A 78 7.49 -9.96 -5.65
CA GLY A 78 6.81 -11.20 -5.31
C GLY A 78 6.88 -12.27 -6.40
N TYR A 79 7.58 -12.00 -7.51
CA TYR A 79 7.65 -12.93 -8.64
C TYR A 79 8.32 -14.27 -8.26
N SER A 80 7.70 -15.35 -8.72
CA SER A 80 8.32 -16.66 -8.83
C SER A 80 7.87 -17.32 -10.14
N PRO A 81 8.63 -18.28 -10.70
CA PRO A 81 8.22 -19.01 -11.90
C PRO A 81 6.81 -19.64 -11.78
N GLU A 82 6.45 -20.14 -10.58
CA GLU A 82 5.16 -20.75 -10.30
C GLU A 82 4.01 -19.73 -10.30
N GLN A 83 4.28 -18.50 -9.87
CA GLN A 83 3.30 -17.40 -9.82
C GLN A 83 3.47 -16.39 -10.96
N ALA A 84 4.25 -16.70 -12.00
CA ALA A 84 4.58 -15.78 -13.08
C ALA A 84 3.33 -15.19 -13.75
N ASN A 85 2.34 -16.03 -14.07
CA ASN A 85 1.11 -15.57 -14.70
C ASN A 85 0.28 -14.66 -13.77
N PHE A 86 0.31 -14.93 -12.46
CA PHE A 86 -0.38 -14.14 -11.46
C PHE A 86 0.27 -12.76 -11.26
N ALA A 87 1.61 -12.68 -11.28
CA ALA A 87 2.34 -11.42 -11.20
C ALA A 87 2.24 -10.58 -12.49
N LEU A 88 2.14 -11.22 -13.65
CA LEU A 88 2.16 -10.60 -14.98
C LEU A 88 0.76 -10.35 -15.58
N PHE A 89 -0.31 -10.45 -14.77
CA PHE A 89 -1.70 -10.28 -15.24
C PHE A 89 -2.11 -11.21 -16.39
N LYS A 90 -1.52 -12.41 -16.48
CA LYS A 90 -1.86 -13.44 -17.48
C LYS A 90 -2.91 -14.41 -16.93
N PRO A 91 -3.67 -15.11 -17.78
CA PRO A 91 -4.64 -16.12 -17.34
C PRO A 91 -4.02 -17.15 -16.38
N ASN A 92 -4.68 -17.38 -15.25
CA ASN A 92 -4.29 -18.33 -14.21
C ASN A 92 -5.51 -18.73 -13.38
N SER A 93 -5.36 -19.68 -12.45
CA SER A 93 -6.45 -20.16 -11.59
C SER A 93 -6.90 -19.15 -10.51
N GLY A 94 -6.16 -18.06 -10.34
CA GLY A 94 -6.31 -17.13 -9.24
C GLY A 94 -5.81 -17.68 -7.91
N LEU A 95 -5.75 -16.80 -6.91
CA LEU A 95 -5.48 -17.12 -5.52
C LEU A 95 -6.76 -16.90 -4.70
N HIS A 96 -7.28 -17.98 -4.14
CA HIS A 96 -8.53 -17.94 -3.38
C HIS A 96 -8.28 -17.59 -1.91
N ASP A 97 -8.91 -16.50 -1.45
CA ASP A 97 -8.95 -16.15 -0.04
C ASP A 97 -10.10 -16.90 0.65
N LYS A 98 -9.72 -17.87 1.49
CA LYS A 98 -10.68 -18.74 2.19
C LYS A 98 -11.59 -18.00 3.19
N TYR A 99 -11.22 -16.81 3.66
CA TYR A 99 -11.98 -16.05 4.65
C TYR A 99 -13.00 -15.13 4.00
N THR A 100 -12.63 -14.39 2.95
CA THR A 100 -13.54 -13.48 2.24
C THR A 100 -14.26 -14.13 1.07
N LYS A 101 -13.84 -15.33 0.65
CA LYS A 101 -14.30 -16.05 -0.55
C LYS A 101 -13.99 -15.32 -1.85
N GLN A 102 -13.17 -14.27 -1.81
CA GLN A 102 -12.69 -13.60 -3.01
C GLN A 102 -11.57 -14.41 -3.66
N THR A 103 -11.48 -14.32 -4.99
CA THR A 103 -10.39 -14.91 -5.75
C THR A 103 -9.70 -13.79 -6.50
N TYR A 104 -8.43 -13.53 -6.16
CA TYR A 104 -7.61 -12.55 -6.88
C TYR A 104 -7.04 -13.24 -8.11
N THR A 105 -7.12 -12.57 -9.26
CA THR A 105 -6.58 -13.09 -10.54
C THR A 105 -5.23 -12.50 -10.88
N ASN A 106 -4.79 -11.47 -10.15
CA ASN A 106 -3.47 -10.88 -10.27
C ASN A 106 -2.92 -10.45 -8.89
N MET A 107 -1.59 -10.37 -8.80
CA MET A 107 -0.90 -10.03 -7.56
C MET A 107 -1.09 -8.57 -7.14
N PHE A 108 -1.30 -7.66 -8.09
CA PHE A 108 -1.46 -6.24 -7.80
C PHE A 108 -2.72 -5.97 -6.98
N ASP A 109 -3.87 -6.51 -7.40
CA ASP A 109 -5.14 -6.38 -6.66
C ASP A 109 -5.05 -7.00 -5.28
N LEU A 110 -4.38 -8.15 -5.18
CA LEU A 110 -4.11 -8.81 -3.90
C LEU A 110 -3.34 -7.90 -2.94
N LEU A 111 -2.29 -7.24 -3.45
CA LEU A 111 -1.45 -6.33 -2.66
C LEU A 111 -2.19 -5.06 -2.24
N ILE A 112 -2.99 -4.47 -3.13
CA ILE A 112 -3.81 -3.29 -2.80
C ILE A 112 -4.85 -3.64 -1.74
N ASP A 113 -5.53 -4.77 -1.87
CA ASP A 113 -6.53 -5.17 -0.89
C ASP A 113 -5.89 -5.52 0.47
N ALA A 114 -4.67 -6.08 0.48
CA ALA A 114 -3.93 -6.28 1.72
C ALA A 114 -3.64 -4.97 2.47
N VAL A 115 -3.33 -3.88 1.74
CA VAL A 115 -3.21 -2.53 2.32
C VAL A 115 -4.56 -2.06 2.86
N HIS A 116 -5.62 -2.17 2.07
CA HIS A 116 -6.98 -1.77 2.46
C HIS A 116 -7.44 -2.48 3.74
N ILE A 117 -7.28 -3.80 3.81
CA ILE A 117 -7.63 -4.59 5.00
C ILE A 117 -6.81 -4.17 6.22
N SER A 118 -5.52 -3.85 6.03
CA SER A 118 -4.65 -3.37 7.12
C SER A 118 -5.12 -2.02 7.67
N MET A 119 -5.48 -1.08 6.79
CA MET A 119 -6.06 0.22 7.16
C MET A 119 -7.41 0.06 7.86
N LYS A 120 -8.27 -0.81 7.33
CA LYS A 120 -9.59 -1.10 7.90
C LYS A 120 -9.51 -1.67 9.32
N LYS A 121 -8.51 -2.51 9.61
CA LYS A 121 -8.26 -3.03 10.97
C LYS A 121 -7.88 -1.96 11.98
N LEU A 122 -7.31 -0.85 11.52
CA LEU A 122 -7.02 0.34 12.32
C LEU A 122 -8.18 1.35 12.36
N GLY A 123 -9.28 1.10 11.64
CA GLY A 123 -10.44 1.99 11.59
C GLY A 123 -10.43 3.02 10.46
N TYR A 124 -9.48 2.95 9.53
CA TYR A 124 -9.32 3.91 8.43
C TYR A 124 -9.64 3.31 7.06
N GLY A 125 -10.66 2.44 7.00
CA GLY A 125 -11.07 1.78 5.75
C GLY A 125 -11.67 2.72 4.70
N ASP A 126 -11.94 3.97 5.05
CA ASP A 126 -12.51 5.01 4.19
C ASP A 126 -11.45 5.97 3.61
N VAL A 127 -10.20 5.87 4.04
CA VAL A 127 -9.09 6.61 3.45
C VAL A 127 -8.77 6.00 2.08
N GLU A 128 -8.82 6.83 1.04
CA GLU A 128 -8.51 6.42 -0.33
C GLU A 128 -7.07 5.93 -0.45
N ILE A 129 -6.84 4.91 -1.29
CA ILE A 129 -5.50 4.44 -1.63
C ILE A 129 -5.15 4.94 -3.02
N ILE A 130 -3.97 5.53 -3.18
CA ILE A 130 -3.40 5.86 -4.49
C ILE A 130 -2.08 5.11 -4.72
N VAL A 131 -1.82 4.78 -5.97
CA VAL A 131 -0.60 4.09 -6.40
C VAL A 131 0.43 5.15 -6.78
N GLY A 132 1.46 5.32 -5.95
CA GLY A 132 2.56 6.23 -6.22
C GLY A 132 3.51 5.67 -7.26
N GLU A 133 3.81 4.37 -7.17
CA GLU A 133 4.70 3.68 -8.10
C GLU A 133 4.31 2.22 -8.30
N THR A 134 4.51 1.72 -9.51
CA THR A 134 4.50 0.30 -9.85
C THR A 134 5.28 0.11 -11.15
N GLY A 135 5.85 -1.07 -11.38
CA GLY A 135 6.63 -1.33 -12.59
C GLY A 135 7.25 -2.71 -12.66
N TRP A 136 7.91 -2.98 -13.77
CA TRP A 136 8.66 -4.21 -14.04
C TRP A 136 9.97 -3.87 -14.75
N ALA A 137 11.10 -4.36 -14.23
CA ALA A 137 12.39 -4.12 -14.86
C ALA A 137 12.51 -4.92 -16.17
N PHE A 138 12.93 -4.27 -17.26
CA PHE A 138 13.17 -4.96 -18.53
C PHE A 138 14.38 -5.90 -18.46
N ALA A 139 15.43 -5.46 -17.76
CA ALA A 139 16.61 -6.26 -17.44
C ALA A 139 16.81 -6.24 -15.92
N GLY A 140 16.82 -7.41 -15.30
CA GLY A 140 17.10 -7.55 -13.87
C GLY A 140 18.61 -7.54 -13.59
N GLU A 141 18.96 -7.29 -12.33
CA GLU A 141 20.32 -7.52 -11.86
C GLU A 141 20.65 -9.02 -11.84
N THR A 142 21.93 -9.38 -11.81
CA THR A 142 22.36 -10.79 -11.92
C THR A 142 21.83 -11.71 -10.82
N PHE A 143 21.40 -11.13 -9.70
CA PHE A 143 20.84 -11.84 -8.54
C PHE A 143 19.31 -11.87 -8.51
N GLU A 144 18.63 -11.16 -9.41
CA GLU A 144 17.17 -11.15 -9.46
C GLU A 144 16.63 -12.34 -10.27
N PRO A 145 15.46 -12.89 -9.93
CA PRO A 145 14.87 -13.98 -10.70
C PRO A 145 14.62 -13.51 -12.14
N LYS A 146 15.19 -14.24 -13.11
CA LYS A 146 14.93 -13.97 -14.53
C LYS A 146 13.52 -14.42 -14.87
N CYS A 147 12.77 -13.50 -15.49
CA CYS A 147 11.42 -13.72 -15.96
C CYS A 147 11.38 -14.55 -17.25
#